data_AF-A0A0G1G5M6-F1
#
_entry.id   AF-A0A0G1G5M6-F1
#
_cell.length_a   1.000
_cell.length_b   1.000
_cell.length_c   1.000
_cell.angle_alpha   90.00
_cell.angle_beta   90.00
_cell.angle_gamma   90.00
#
_symmetry.space_group_name_H-M   'P 1'
#
loop_
_entity.id
_entity.type
_entity.pdbx_description
1 polymer ?
#
loop_
_entity_poly.entity_id
_entity_poly.type
_entity_poly.pdbx_seq_one_letter_code
_entity_poly.pdbx_strand_id
1 'polypeptide(L)'
;MAILFYDHLITKSEIEDLICTLEEEENQKGKALQLIDDIIFQGIVGFLLEKLEPHHHHTFLTTVHERPYDPEILSYLKDHLGTNIEDEIRLEADKLVKMILRDLQAEQN
;
A
#
# COMPACT_ATOMS: atom_id res chain seq x y z
N MET A 1 3.66 6.17 -10.86
CA MET A 1 3.82 5.65 -9.49
C MET A 1 4.59 6.68 -8.69
N ALA A 2 3.99 7.22 -7.63
CA ALA A 2 4.73 8.02 -6.67
C ALA A 2 5.44 7.06 -5.72
N ILE A 3 6.68 7.36 -5.35
CA ILE A 3 7.34 6.64 -4.26
C ILE A 3 6.53 6.94 -2.99
N LEU A 4 6.23 5.89 -2.21
CA LEU A 4 5.48 6.01 -0.97
C LEU A 4 6.38 5.71 0.22
N PHE A 5 6.06 6.27 1.37
CA PHE A 5 6.84 6.13 2.59
C PHE A 5 6.99 4.66 3.01
N TYR A 6 6.04 3.80 2.65
CA TYR A 6 6.06 2.36 2.92
C TYR A 6 6.57 1.51 1.75
N ASP A 7 6.94 2.11 0.62
CA ASP A 7 7.26 1.36 -0.61
C ASP A 7 8.43 0.39 -0.39
N HIS A 8 9.38 0.77 0.46
CA HIS A 8 10.50 -0.08 0.90
C HIS A 8 10.10 -1.24 1.82
N LEU A 9 8.90 -1.22 2.42
CA LEU A 9 8.39 -2.26 3.31
C LEU A 9 7.62 -3.35 2.55
N ILE A 10 7.12 -3.04 1.36
CA ILE A 10 6.24 -3.90 0.58
C ILE A 10 6.98 -4.43 -0.64
N THR A 11 6.82 -5.72 -0.92
CA THR A 11 7.32 -6.33 -2.15
C THR A 11 6.14 -6.67 -3.04
N LYS A 12 5.98 -5.95 -4.16
CA LYS A 12 4.91 -6.17 -5.14
C LYS A 12 5.34 -7.02 -6.33
N SER A 13 6.57 -7.54 -6.32
CA SER A 13 7.15 -8.29 -7.44
C SER A 13 6.26 -9.44 -7.92
N GLU A 14 5.60 -10.15 -7.01
CA GLU A 14 4.68 -11.24 -7.37
C GLU A 14 3.47 -10.76 -8.19
N ILE A 15 2.94 -9.57 -7.90
CA ILE A 15 1.84 -8.98 -8.65
C ILE A 15 2.31 -8.54 -10.03
N GLU A 16 3.46 -7.88 -10.10
CA GLU A 16 4.04 -7.44 -11.36
C GLU A 16 4.32 -8.63 -12.28
N ASP A 17 4.94 -9.69 -11.75
CA ASP A 17 5.16 -10.94 -12.48
C ASP A 17 3.84 -11.54 -12.98
N LEU A 18 2.82 -11.60 -12.12
CA LEU A 18 1.51 -12.13 -12.51
C LEU A 18 0.87 -11.30 -13.63
N ILE A 19 0.83 -9.97 -13.49
CA ILE A 19 0.27 -9.08 -14.53
C ILE A 19 1.09 -9.16 -15.82
N CYS A 20 2.42 -9.31 -15.73
CA CYS A 20 3.27 -9.54 -16.88
C CYS A 20 2.89 -10.84 -17.61
N THR A 21 2.53 -11.91 -16.89
CA THR A 21 2.12 -13.19 -17.47
C THR A 21 0.77 -13.17 -18.18
N LEU A 22 -0.10 -12.19 -17.89
CA LEU A 22 -1.39 -12.06 -18.56
C LEU A 22 -1.20 -11.70 -20.06
N GLU A 23 -1.95 -12.33 -20.95
CA GLU A 23 -2.01 -11.97 -22.38
C GLU A 23 -2.94 -10.76 -22.62
N GLU A 24 -2.77 -9.71 -21.81
CA GLU A 24 -3.54 -8.47 -21.87
C GLU A 24 -2.73 -7.35 -22.54
N GLU A 25 -3.41 -6.34 -23.08
CA GLU A 25 -2.74 -5.14 -23.62
C GLU A 25 -1.98 -4.38 -22.51
N GLU A 26 -0.85 -3.75 -22.86
CA GLU A 26 -0.06 -2.93 -21.91
C GLU A 26 -0.92 -1.88 -21.18
N ASN A 27 -1.92 -1.32 -21.85
CA ASN A 27 -2.86 -0.38 -21.25
C ASN A 27 -3.70 -1.01 -20.12
N GLN A 28 -4.15 -2.26 -20.29
CA GLN A 28 -4.90 -2.97 -19.25
C GLN A 28 -3.99 -3.38 -18.09
N LYS A 29 -2.78 -3.87 -18.40
CA LYS A 29 -1.75 -4.17 -17.39
C LYS A 29 -1.42 -2.96 -16.52
N GLY A 30 -1.22 -1.80 -17.15
CA GLY A 30 -0.98 -0.53 -16.46
C GLY A 30 -2.15 -0.11 -15.56
N LYS A 31 -3.39 -0.26 -16.05
CA LYS A 31 -4.59 0.03 -15.25
C LYS A 31 -4.73 -0.92 -14.06
N ALA A 32 -4.46 -2.21 -14.25
CA ALA A 32 -4.51 -3.20 -13.19
C ALA A 32 -3.46 -2.89 -12.10
N LEU A 33 -2.21 -2.61 -12.49
CA LEU A 33 -1.17 -2.19 -11.55
C LEU A 33 -1.56 -0.92 -10.79
N GLN A 34 -2.12 0.07 -11.48
CA GLN A 34 -2.56 1.31 -10.86
C GLN A 34 -3.71 1.08 -9.86
N LEU A 35 -4.69 0.24 -10.21
CA LEU A 35 -5.78 -0.11 -9.31
C LEU A 35 -5.27 -0.83 -8.06
N ILE A 36 -4.30 -1.73 -8.23
CA ILE A 36 -3.67 -2.47 -7.13
C ILE A 36 -2.93 -1.52 -6.19
N ASP A 37 -2.14 -0.59 -6.75
CA ASP A 37 -1.47 0.44 -5.99
C ASP A 37 -2.46 1.28 -5.17
N ASP A 38 -3.58 1.67 -5.79
CA ASP A 38 -4.64 2.43 -5.12
C ASP A 38 -5.28 1.62 -3.98
N ILE A 39 -5.56 0.32 -4.17
CA ILE A 39 -6.11 -0.57 -3.14
C ILE A 39 -5.13 -0.69 -1.97
N ILE A 40 -3.85 -0.93 -2.25
CA ILE A 40 -2.80 -1.06 -1.23
C ILE A 40 -2.68 0.25 -0.44
N PHE A 41 -2.64 1.39 -1.14
CA PHE A 41 -2.56 2.70 -0.52
C PHE A 41 -3.75 3.01 0.38
N GLN A 42 -4.97 2.80 -0.13
CA GLN A 42 -6.17 3.01 0.66
C GLN A 42 -6.22 2.10 1.87
N GLY A 43 -5.84 0.83 1.72
CA GLY A 43 -5.80 -0.14 2.82
C GLY A 43 -4.81 0.26 3.92
N ILE A 44 -3.59 0.66 3.54
CA ILE A 44 -2.56 1.10 4.51
C ILE A 44 -2.96 2.40 5.18
N VAL A 45 -3.39 3.41 4.42
CA VAL A 45 -3.84 4.69 4.99
C VAL A 45 -5.02 4.48 5.93
N GLY A 46 -6.00 3.67 5.54
CA GLY A 46 -7.14 3.31 6.39
C GLY A 46 -6.71 2.64 7.69
N PHE A 47 -5.85 1.62 7.59
CA PHE A 47 -5.31 0.91 8.76
C PHE A 47 -4.56 1.83 9.73
N LEU A 48 -3.76 2.75 9.19
CA LEU A 48 -3.03 3.74 9.99
C LEU A 48 -3.95 4.73 10.65
N LEU A 49 -4.99 5.20 9.95
CA LEU A 49 -6.01 6.07 10.51
C LEU A 49 -6.79 5.37 11.63
N GLU A 50 -7.14 4.09 11.50
CA GLU A 50 -7.82 3.37 12.58
C GLU A 50 -6.98 3.27 13.86
N LYS A 51 -5.66 3.22 13.73
CA LYS A 51 -4.73 3.18 14.87
C LYS A 51 -4.39 4.56 15.41
N LEU A 52 -4.28 5.56 14.54
CA LEU A 52 -4.01 6.94 14.92
C LEU A 52 -5.21 7.52 15.66
N GLU A 53 -4.93 8.41 16.60
CA GLU A 53 -6.01 9.18 17.22
C GLU A 53 -6.62 10.18 16.22
N PRO A 54 -7.94 10.48 16.33
CA PRO A 54 -8.63 11.39 15.41
C PRO A 54 -7.99 12.77 15.25
N HIS A 55 -7.32 13.27 16.31
CA HIS A 55 -6.61 14.54 16.28
C HIS A 55 -5.39 14.53 15.35
N HIS A 56 -4.79 13.36 15.12
CA HIS A 56 -3.62 13.18 14.27
C HIS A 56 -3.98 12.79 12.83
N HIS A 57 -5.22 12.38 12.58
CA HIS A 57 -5.70 12.01 11.24
C HIS A 57 -5.49 13.12 10.22
N HIS A 58 -5.86 14.35 10.59
CA HIS A 58 -5.75 15.49 9.67
C HIS A 58 -4.29 15.77 9.32
N THR A 59 -3.41 15.85 10.33
CA THR A 59 -1.97 16.07 10.12
C THR A 59 -1.37 14.97 9.25
N PHE A 60 -1.63 13.70 9.59
CA PHE A 60 -1.14 12.55 8.83
C PHE A 60 -1.60 12.61 7.36
N LEU A 61 -2.89 12.83 7.12
CA LEU A 61 -3.45 12.92 5.76
C LEU A 61 -2.86 14.09 4.97
N THR A 62 -2.70 15.25 5.59
CA THR A 62 -2.05 16.40 4.96
C THR A 62 -0.61 16.06 4.58
N THR A 63 0.17 15.48 5.49
CA THR A 63 1.57 15.10 5.22
C THR A 63 1.68 14.05 4.12
N VAL A 64 0.85 13.00 4.17
CA VAL A 64 0.82 11.96 3.12
C VAL A 64 0.41 12.56 1.77
N HIS A 65 -0.54 13.48 1.74
CA HIS A 65 -0.98 14.12 0.50
C HIS A 65 0.07 15.09 -0.08
N GLU A 66 0.76 15.85 0.77
CA GLU A 66 1.81 16.78 0.33
C GLU A 66 3.13 16.08 -0.02
N ARG A 67 3.50 15.06 0.75
CA ARG A 67 4.80 14.37 0.64
C ARG A 67 4.64 12.87 0.92
N PRO A 68 4.05 12.10 0.01
CA PRO A 68 3.76 10.68 0.26
C PRO A 68 5.00 9.80 0.41
N TYR A 69 6.18 10.23 -0.06
CA TYR A 69 7.47 9.53 0.07
C TYR A 69 8.26 9.92 1.32
N ASP A 70 7.76 10.84 2.14
CA ASP A 70 8.54 11.41 3.23
C ASP A 70 8.78 10.37 4.34
N PRO A 71 10.04 10.00 4.66
CA PRO A 71 10.33 9.10 5.76
C PRO A 71 9.93 9.67 7.14
N GLU A 72 9.69 10.98 7.24
CA GLU A 72 9.12 11.59 8.43
C GLU A 72 7.73 11.03 8.75
N ILE A 73 6.94 10.62 7.75
CA ILE A 73 5.63 9.99 7.97
C ILE A 73 5.80 8.72 8.79
N LEU A 74 6.75 7.87 8.40
CA LEU A 74 7.00 6.61 9.09
C LEU A 74 7.54 6.86 10.52
N SER A 75 8.40 7.87 10.66
CA SER A 75 8.95 8.28 11.96
C SER A 75 7.86 8.79 12.90
N TYR A 76 6.93 9.59 12.38
CA TYR A 76 5.76 10.09 13.08
C TYR A 76 4.87 8.95 13.56
N LEU A 77 4.56 8.00 12.68
CA LEU A 77 3.77 6.82 13.03
C LEU A 77 4.44 6.00 14.14
N LYS A 78 5.78 5.85 14.12
CA LYS A 78 6.51 5.14 15.17
C LYS A 78 6.42 5.80 16.52
N ASP A 79 6.46 7.13 16.56
CA ASP A 79 6.38 7.90 17.81
C ASP A 79 4.99 7.79 18.45
N HIS A 80 3.94 7.82 17.62
CA HIS A 80 2.55 7.79 18.08
C HIS A 80 1.97 6.38 18.28
N LEU A 81 2.31 5.41 17.41
CA LEU A 81 1.76 4.06 17.41
C LEU A 81 2.74 3.01 17.96
N GLY A 82 4.01 3.39 18.11
CA GLY A 82 5.08 2.52 18.58
C GLY A 82 5.95 1.93 17.46
N THR A 83 7.10 1.40 17.83
CA THR A 83 8.13 0.88 16.89
C THR A 83 7.66 -0.27 16.01
N ASN A 84 6.59 -0.99 16.40
CA ASN A 84 6.08 -2.14 15.66
C ASN A 84 5.23 -1.74 14.43
N ILE A 85 5.00 -0.45 14.21
CA ILE A 85 4.12 0.00 13.13
C ILE A 85 4.63 -0.37 11.74
N GLU A 86 5.95 -0.44 11.53
CA GLU A 86 6.52 -0.90 10.25
C GLU A 86 6.15 -2.35 9.94
N ASP A 87 6.29 -3.23 10.93
CA ASP A 87 5.89 -4.64 10.79
C ASP A 87 4.38 -4.76 10.57
N GLU A 88 3.59 -3.94 11.24
CA GLU A 88 2.13 -3.92 11.04
C GLU A 88 1.73 -3.43 9.63
N ILE A 89 2.35 -2.35 9.13
CA ILE A 89 2.15 -1.88 7.75
C ILE A 89 2.53 -2.99 6.77
N ARG A 90 3.67 -3.64 6.99
CA ARG A 90 4.14 -4.74 6.15
C ARG A 90 3.16 -5.91 6.14
N LEU A 91 2.64 -6.31 7.30
CA LEU A 91 1.67 -7.40 7.43
C LEU A 91 0.35 -7.06 6.73
N GLU A 92 -0.16 -5.84 6.91
CA GLU A 92 -1.41 -5.42 6.26
C GLU A 92 -1.23 -5.32 4.74
N ALA A 93 -0.12 -4.77 4.28
CA ALA A 93 0.23 -4.73 2.86
C ALA A 93 0.35 -6.14 2.25
N ASP A 94 1.07 -7.06 2.90
CA ASP A 94 1.23 -8.43 2.45
C ASP A 94 -0.11 -9.17 2.36
N LYS A 95 -1.00 -8.92 3.32
CA LYS A 95 -2.37 -9.44 3.31
C LYS A 95 -3.17 -8.90 2.13
N LEU A 96 -3.09 -7.60 1.82
CA LEU A 96 -3.75 -6.99 0.66
C LEU A 96 -3.18 -7.56 -0.64
N VAL A 97 -1.86 -7.66 -0.76
CA VAL A 97 -1.18 -8.27 -1.91
C VAL A 97 -1.64 -9.71 -2.12
N LYS A 98 -1.67 -10.54 -1.07
CA LYS A 98 -2.15 -11.93 -1.14
C LYS A 98 -3.64 -12.03 -1.50
N MET A 99 -4.46 -11.10 -1.02
CA MET A 99 -5.88 -11.06 -1.35
C MET A 99 -6.06 -10.76 -2.84
N ILE A 100 -5.36 -9.75 -3.36
CA ILE A 100 -5.36 -9.37 -4.77
C ILE A 100 -4.84 -10.52 -5.64
N LEU A 101 -3.72 -11.14 -5.26
CA LEU A 101 -3.18 -12.29 -5.98
C LEU A 101 -4.17 -13.44 -6.06
N ARG A 102 -4.88 -13.74 -4.97
CA ARG A 102 -5.92 -14.77 -4.96
C ARG A 102 -7.09 -14.43 -5.87
N ASP A 103 -7.56 -13.20 -5.85
CA ASP A 103 -8.66 -12.77 -6.72
C ASP A 103 -8.24 -12.84 -8.20
N LEU A 104 -7.03 -12.37 -8.53
CA LEU A 104 -6.48 -12.46 -9.88
C LEU A 104 -6.30 -13.91 -10.34
N GLN A 105 -5.89 -14.81 -9.46
CA GLN A 105 -5.77 -16.24 -9.76
C GLN A 105 -7.13 -16.94 -9.86
N ALA A 106 -8.12 -16.51 -9.08
CA ALA A 106 -9.46 -17.08 -9.08
C ALA A 106 -10.24 -16.73 -10.36
N GLU A 107 -10.05 -15.54 -10.91
CA GLU A 107 -10.67 -15.12 -12.19
C GLU A 107 -10.10 -15.88 -13.41
N GLN A 108 -8.93 -16.53 -13.27
CA GLN A 108 -8.27 -17.28 -14.35
C GLN A 108 -8.68 -18.76 -14.43
N ASN A 109 -9.57 -19.23 -13.54
CA ASN A 109 -9.91 -20.65 -13.37
C ASN A 109 -11.42 -20.90 -13.51
#